data_AF-A0A2N0ZYY3-F1
#
_entry.id   AF-A0A2N0ZYY3-F1
#
_cell.length_a   1.000
_cell.length_b   1.000
_cell.length_c   1.000
_cell.angle_alpha   90.00
_cell.angle_beta   90.00
_cell.angle_gamma   90.00
#
_symmetry.space_group_name_H-M   'P 1'
#
loop_
_entity.id
_entity.type
_entity.pdbx_description
1 polymer ?
#
loop_
_entity_poly.entity_id
_entity_poly.type
_entity_poly.pdbx_seq_one_letter_code
_entity_poly.pdbx_strand_id
1 'polypeptide(L)'
;MREPLKLLSERVAVANDLFYEKNKSTDTVIGIMDKTLRQQGMNAEAISVDCIPLNKKIVFLLHDDKPDHVDIAFGNKAGDISASSQHVLKDLSVEHIVAFMVDYFS
;
A
#
# COMPACT_ATOMS: atom_id res chain seq x y z
N MET A 1 11.35 -2.51 11.78
CA MET A 1 11.12 -2.27 10.35
C MET A 1 12.31 -2.76 9.55
N ARG A 2 12.11 -3.79 8.71
CA ARG A 2 13.11 -4.24 7.73
C ARG A 2 13.31 -3.18 6.63
N GLU A 3 14.44 -3.22 5.94
CA GLU A 3 14.75 -2.26 4.86
C GLU A 3 13.66 -2.19 3.77
N PRO A 4 13.13 -3.31 3.24
CA PRO A 4 12.07 -3.27 2.24
C PRO A 4 10.82 -2.52 2.70
N LEU A 5 10.39 -2.75 3.95
CA LEU A 5 9.24 -2.07 4.53
C LEU A 5 9.51 -0.58 4.71
N LYS A 6 10.73 -0.20 5.13
CA LYS A 6 11.13 1.20 5.27
C LYS A 6 11.09 1.91 3.92
N LEU A 7 11.77 1.36 2.92
CA LEU A 7 11.82 1.91 1.56
C LEU A 7 10.42 2.10 0.99
N LEU A 8 9.56 1.08 1.11
CA LEU A 8 8.20 1.15 0.61
C LEU A 8 7.36 2.17 1.38
N SER A 9 7.51 2.26 2.71
CA SER A 9 6.78 3.23 3.53
C SER A 9 7.12 4.68 3.16
N GLU A 10 8.39 4.97 2.89
CA GLU A 10 8.84 6.29 2.43
C GLU A 10 8.24 6.62 1.06
N ARG A 11 8.27 5.66 0.11
CA ARG A 11 7.67 5.85 -1.21
C ARG A 11 6.15 6.06 -1.15
N VAL A 12 5.44 5.30 -0.31
CA VAL A 12 4.00 5.44 -0.11
C VAL A 12 3.66 6.79 0.54
N ALA A 13 4.44 7.24 1.53
CA ALA A 13 4.24 8.55 2.14
C ALA A 13 4.38 9.69 1.13
N VAL A 14 5.45 9.69 0.33
CA VAL A 14 5.66 10.71 -0.72
C VAL A 14 4.55 10.65 -1.78
N ALA A 15 4.15 9.45 -2.21
CA ALA A 15 3.06 9.29 -3.16
C ALA A 15 1.72 9.83 -2.61
N ASN A 16 1.48 9.63 -1.33
CA ASN A 16 0.29 10.12 -0.65
C ASN A 16 0.25 11.66 -0.59
N ASP A 17 1.39 12.30 -0.28
CA ASP A 17 1.50 13.76 -0.29
C ASP A 17 1.22 14.32 -1.69
N LEU A 18 1.82 13.73 -2.74
CA LEU A 18 1.59 14.11 -4.13
C LEU A 18 0.14 13.89 -4.59
N PHE A 19 -0.48 12.79 -4.16
CA PHE A 19 -1.89 12.52 -4.44
C PHE A 19 -2.79 13.57 -3.78
N TYR A 20 -2.53 13.91 -2.52
CA TYR A 20 -3.33 14.88 -1.77
C TYR A 20 -3.21 16.30 -2.35
N GLU A 21 -2.03 16.70 -2.82
CA GLU A 21 -1.84 18.00 -3.51
C GLU A 21 -2.79 18.18 -4.70
N LYS A 22 -3.08 17.10 -5.42
CA LYS A 22 -3.98 17.06 -6.58
C LYS A 22 -5.45 16.78 -6.20
N ASN A 23 -5.69 16.16 -5.05
CA ASN A 23 -7.01 15.68 -4.62
C ASN A 23 -7.33 16.14 -3.18
N LYS A 24 -7.33 17.46 -2.95
CA LYS A 24 -7.45 18.10 -1.63
C LYS A 24 -8.71 17.76 -0.82
N SER A 25 -9.69 17.09 -1.42
CA SER A 25 -10.94 16.66 -0.78
C SER A 25 -10.95 15.18 -0.40
N THR A 26 -9.88 14.44 -0.72
CA THR A 26 -9.82 12.98 -0.53
C THR A 26 -8.83 12.66 0.56
N ASP A 27 -9.32 12.54 1.79
CA ASP A 27 -8.50 12.15 2.94
C ASP A 27 -8.11 10.68 2.86
N THR A 28 -6.82 10.42 3.09
CA THR A 28 -6.23 9.09 3.14
C THR A 28 -5.52 8.87 4.48
N VAL A 29 -5.53 7.62 4.94
CA VAL A 29 -4.81 7.20 6.15
C VAL A 29 -3.83 6.10 5.78
N ILE A 30 -2.57 6.29 6.13
CA ILE A 30 -1.52 5.28 5.94
C ILE A 30 -1.39 4.44 7.20
N GLY A 31 -1.49 3.12 7.06
CA GLY A 31 -1.24 2.15 8.13
C GLY A 31 0.02 1.33 7.84
N ILE A 32 0.87 1.11 8.84
CA ILE A 32 2.05 0.25 8.73
C ILE A 32 1.88 -0.95 9.65
N MET A 33 2.03 -2.15 9.11
CA MET A 33 1.84 -3.43 9.79
C MET A 33 3.16 -4.23 9.75
N ASP A 34 4.12 -3.86 10.60
CA ASP A 34 5.44 -4.53 10.72
C ASP A 34 5.31 -5.93 11.36
N LYS A 35 4.60 -6.03 12.49
CA LYS A 35 4.54 -7.27 13.30
C LYS A 35 3.17 -7.92 13.32
N THR A 36 2.12 -7.17 12.99
CA THR A 36 0.73 -7.61 13.14
C THR A 36 0.44 -8.88 12.35
N LEU A 37 0.88 -8.94 11.10
CA LEU A 37 0.67 -10.12 10.24
C LEU A 37 1.45 -11.34 10.74
N ARG A 38 2.71 -11.15 11.16
CA ARG A 38 3.50 -12.24 11.78
C ARG A 38 2.87 -12.78 13.06
N GLN A 39 2.31 -11.91 13.90
CA GLN A 39 1.58 -12.32 15.10
C GLN A 39 0.30 -13.11 14.79
N GLN A 40 -0.25 -12.95 13.58
CA GLN A 40 -1.40 -13.68 13.07
C GLN A 40 -1.03 -14.94 12.27
N GLY A 41 0.25 -15.34 12.29
CA GLY A 41 0.75 -16.53 11.60
C GLY A 41 1.06 -16.33 10.12
N MET A 42 1.07 -15.09 9.62
CA MET A 42 1.46 -14.75 8.26
C MET A 42 2.87 -14.15 8.24
N ASN A 43 3.82 -14.79 7.58
CA ASN A 43 5.20 -14.31 7.44
C ASN A 43 5.30 -13.17 6.42
N ALA A 44 4.75 -12.01 6.78
CA ALA A 44 4.71 -10.83 5.94
C ALA A 44 4.68 -9.54 6.77
N GLU A 45 4.99 -8.45 6.09
CA GLU A 45 4.83 -7.06 6.50
C GLU A 45 3.87 -6.37 5.53
N ALA A 46 3.14 -5.34 5.95
CA ALA A 46 2.26 -4.61 5.04
C ALA A 46 2.22 -3.11 5.29
N ILE A 47 1.87 -2.37 4.24
CA ILE A 47 1.46 -0.97 4.29
C ILE A 47 0.09 -0.88 3.67
N SER A 48 -0.82 -0.12 4.27
CA SER A 48 -2.12 0.17 3.67
C SER A 48 -2.35 1.65 3.50
N VAL A 49 -3.06 2.02 2.45
CA VAL A 49 -3.58 3.37 2.23
C VAL A 49 -5.09 3.28 2.17
N ASP A 50 -5.76 3.87 3.17
CA ASP A 50 -7.21 3.79 3.34
C ASP A 50 -7.83 5.14 2.94
N CYS A 51 -8.65 5.15 1.90
CA CYS A 51 -9.50 6.28 1.55
C CYS A 51 -10.88 6.09 2.20
N ILE A 52 -11.05 6.70 3.38
CA ILE A 52 -12.25 6.52 4.21
C ILE A 52 -13.53 7.00 3.50
N PRO A 53 -13.57 8.19 2.86
CA PRO A 53 -14.79 8.68 2.21
C PRO A 53 -15.32 7.76 1.10
N LEU A 54 -14.42 7.03 0.43
CA LEU A 54 -14.76 6.14 -0.68
C LEU A 54 -14.93 4.68 -0.27
N ASN A 55 -14.68 4.35 1.01
CA ASN A 55 -14.58 2.97 1.48
C ASN A 55 -13.64 2.12 0.61
N LYS A 56 -12.51 2.71 0.17
CA LYS A 56 -11.50 2.06 -0.67
C LYS A 56 -10.18 1.95 0.09
N LYS A 57 -9.42 0.89 -0.15
CA LYS A 57 -8.16 0.55 0.51
C LYS A 57 -7.20 -0.08 -0.48
N ILE A 58 -5.95 0.35 -0.46
CA ILE A 58 -4.83 -0.30 -1.15
C ILE A 58 -3.95 -0.94 -0.08
N VAL A 59 -3.54 -2.19 -0.26
CA VAL A 59 -2.60 -2.89 0.63
C VAL A 59 -1.40 -3.34 -0.18
N PHE A 60 -0.22 -2.93 0.27
CA PHE A 60 1.06 -3.40 -0.21
C PHE A 60 1.59 -4.43 0.79
N LEU A 61 1.82 -5.65 0.34
CA LEU A 61 2.20 -6.80 1.13
C LEU A 61 3.60 -7.26 0.72
N LEU A 62 4.49 -7.37 1.71
CA LEU A 62 5.86 -7.82 1.57
C LEU A 62 6.00 -9.16 2.28
N HIS A 63 6.17 -10.23 1.51
CA HIS A 63 6.34 -11.55 2.07
C HIS A 63 7.80 -11.82 2.45
N ASP A 64 8.01 -12.57 3.53
CA ASP A 64 9.35 -12.92 4.00
C ASP A 64 10.09 -13.86 3.02
N ASP A 65 9.35 -14.67 2.27
CA ASP A 65 9.87 -15.65 1.30
C ASP A 65 10.08 -15.07 -0.12
N LYS A 66 9.61 -13.84 -0.38
CA LYS A 66 9.74 -13.13 -1.67
C LYS A 66 10.23 -11.69 -1.46
N PRO A 67 11.47 -11.50 -0.99
CA PRO A 67 11.96 -10.19 -0.57
C PRO A 67 12.05 -9.14 -1.70
N ASP A 68 12.13 -9.58 -2.96
CA ASP A 68 12.24 -8.71 -4.12
C ASP A 68 10.89 -8.31 -4.73
N HIS A 69 9.79 -8.81 -4.17
CA HIS A 69 8.44 -8.57 -4.69
C HIS A 69 7.54 -7.90 -3.66
N VAL A 70 6.55 -7.19 -4.19
CA VAL A 70 5.45 -6.62 -3.43
C VAL A 70 4.14 -7.03 -4.09
N ASP A 71 3.25 -7.62 -3.30
CA ASP A 71 1.89 -7.91 -3.71
C ASP A 71 1.01 -6.70 -3.37
N ILE A 72 0.24 -6.21 -4.34
CA ILE A 72 -0.61 -5.03 -4.19
C ILE A 72 -2.06 -5.48 -4.37
N ALA A 73 -2.86 -5.29 -3.33
CA ALA A 73 -4.29 -5.61 -3.34
C ALA A 73 -5.12 -4.33 -3.22
N PHE A 74 -6.18 -4.27 -4.02
CA PHE A 74 -7.14 -3.18 -4.07
C PHE A 74 -8.46 -3.69 -3.54
N GLY A 75 -9.01 -3.05 -2.51
CA GLY A 75 -10.18 -3.53 -1.82
C GLY A 75 -10.84 -2.49 -0.92
N ASN A 76 -11.47 -2.97 0.14
CA ASN A 76 -12.10 -2.13 1.16
C ASN A 76 -11.75 -2.59 2.58
N LYS A 77 -12.29 -1.90 3.58
CA LYS A 77 -12.07 -2.24 5.00
C LYS A 77 -12.79 -3.51 5.46
N ALA A 78 -13.80 -3.97 4.72
CA ALA A 78 -14.52 -5.22 5.00
C ALA A 78 -13.71 -6.47 4.57
N GLY A 79 -12.61 -6.29 3.83
CA GLY A 79 -11.77 -7.38 3.34
C GLY A 79 -12.12 -7.84 1.93
N ASP A 80 -13.02 -7.13 1.22
CA ASP A 80 -13.32 -7.44 -0.16
C ASP A 80 -12.13 -7.04 -1.05
N ILE A 81 -11.65 -7.96 -1.87
CA ILE A 81 -10.58 -7.73 -2.83
C ILE A 81 -11.21 -7.57 -4.21
N SER A 82 -11.06 -6.38 -4.79
CA SER A 82 -11.51 -6.04 -6.13
C SER A 82 -10.49 -6.38 -7.21
N ALA A 83 -9.21 -6.24 -6.90
CA ALA A 83 -8.11 -6.58 -7.80
C ALA A 83 -6.82 -6.83 -7.00
N SER A 84 -5.89 -7.58 -7.57
CA SER A 84 -4.54 -7.72 -7.04
C SER A 84 -3.51 -7.88 -8.15
N SER A 85 -2.27 -7.52 -7.86
CA SER A 85 -1.14 -7.63 -8.78
C SER A 85 0.16 -7.80 -8.00
N GLN A 86 1.19 -8.36 -8.65
CA GLN A 86 2.52 -8.51 -8.06
C GLN A 86 3.52 -7.70 -8.86
N HIS A 87 4.41 -6.99 -8.17
CA HIS A 87 5.43 -6.14 -8.78
C HIS A 87 6.80 -6.45 -8.20
N VAL A 88 7.86 -6.19 -8.97
CA VAL A 88 9.22 -6.18 -8.43
C VAL A 88 9.40 -4.90 -7.62
N LEU A 89 9.82 -5.02 -6.36
CA LEU A 89 9.91 -3.90 -5.43
C LEU A 89 10.85 -2.79 -5.93
N LYS A 90 11.95 -3.17 -6.58
CA LYS A 90 12.94 -2.22 -7.11
C LYS A 90 12.37 -1.32 -8.22
N ASP A 91 11.40 -1.84 -8.98
CA ASP A 91 10.81 -1.16 -10.13
C ASP A 91 9.61 -0.28 -9.72
N LEU A 92 9.07 -0.49 -8.51
CA LEU A 92 7.95 0.27 -7.97
C LEU A 92 8.37 1.66 -7.47
N SER A 93 8.34 2.65 -8.35
CA SER A 93 8.62 4.06 -8.02
C SER A 93 7.44 4.78 -7.35
N VAL A 94 7.68 6.00 -6.86
CA VAL A 94 6.64 6.87 -6.29
C VAL A 94 5.54 7.16 -7.33
N GLU A 95 5.91 7.39 -8.59
CA GLU A 95 4.98 7.69 -9.67
C GLU A 95 4.01 6.54 -9.95
N HIS A 96 4.49 5.30 -9.87
CA HIS A 96 3.61 4.12 -9.99
C HIS A 96 2.59 4.06 -8.85
N ILE A 97 3.02 4.36 -7.62
CA ILE A 97 2.13 4.37 -6.45
C ILE A 97 1.09 5.49 -6.58
N VAL A 98 1.49 6.69 -7.02
CA VAL A 98 0.56 7.79 -7.30
C VAL A 98 -0.45 7.37 -8.37
N ALA A 99 -0.01 6.71 -9.44
CA ALA A 99 -0.91 6.21 -10.49
C ALA A 99 -1.94 5.22 -9.91
N PHE A 100 -1.52 4.26 -9.09
CA PHE A 100 -2.45 3.35 -8.40
C PHE A 100 -3.46 4.08 -7.53
N MET A 101 -3.04 5.12 -6.80
CA MET A 101 -3.93 5.91 -5.97
C MET A 101 -4.92 6.72 -6.81
N VAL A 102 -4.49 7.33 -7.91
CA VAL A 102 -5.38 8.07 -8.82
C VAL A 102 -6.38 7.12 -9.48
N ASP A 103 -5.90 6.02 -10.05
CA ASP A 103 -6.76 5.07 -10.76
C ASP A 103 -7.78 4.41 -9.84
N TYR A 104 -7.40 4.13 -8.59
CA TYR A 104 -8.29 3.46 -7.65
C TYR A 104 -9.16 4.40 -6.83
N PHE A 105 -8.67 5.56 -6.38
CA PHE A 105 -9.42 6.49 -5.53
C PHE A 105 -10.12 7.61 -6.29
N SER A 106 -10.03 7.67 -7.61
CA SER A 106 -10.95 8.49 -8.42
C SER A 106 -12.27 7.75 -8.69
#